data_AF-A0A927SSP6-F1
#
_entry.id   AF-A0A927SSP6-F1
#
_cell.length_a   1.000
_cell.length_b   1.000
_cell.length_c   1.000
_cell.angle_alpha   90.00
_cell.angle_beta   90.00
_cell.angle_gamma   90.00
#
_symmetry.space_group_name_H-M   'P 1'
#
loop_
_entity.id
_entity.type
_entity.pdbx_description
1 polymer ?
#
loop_
_entity_poly.entity_id
_entity_poly.type
_entity_poly.pdbx_seq_one_letter_code
_entity_poly.pdbx_strand_id
1 'polypeptide(L)'
;MKRSFLLTIAIVLSLVAVTGTLAYFTDQIQADGIVASGNLSILQHEYEYVKDANGAPTGALQPYTQGQVIYPGSDIDKIVTVENNGKNVAYVRTFVAVPAYYAADGTSTNWITLKRNDSASEWVWADQPIPNVKIDGITYDVYYATNTNQLSPKETTQPCMLGYHVDEQVDYNGTNYTIKLSDGSEVALTSDRELMILVTSEASQAIVFENAEEALNVSYGGEPAVDRNPWQTVVVVKNNSELAKALEDASYDAHIGLKDGSYTLPAELPNGIRVMALGLNVEVTLQNSLYAYDFELDGVTVTNKMVFSGHGSFQEVTFKQGWEVTQLNGDVQFDSCVYDTALVDAGAYTVTQTNNTKTDGTPVI
;
A
#
# COMPACT_ATOMS: atom_id res chain seq x y z
N MET A 1 -33.80 47.40 14.55
CA MET A 1 -34.55 46.12 14.56
C MET A 1 -34.33 45.47 13.18
N LYS A 2 -33.97 44.21 12.94
CA LYS A 2 -33.62 43.01 13.72
C LYS A 2 -32.95 42.03 12.71
N ARG A 3 -31.87 41.38 13.16
CA ARG A 3 -31.31 40.04 12.82
C ARG A 3 -31.74 39.28 11.55
N SER A 4 -30.71 38.74 10.88
CA SER A 4 -30.62 37.44 10.16
C SER A 4 -31.51 37.19 8.96
N PHE A 5 -30.92 36.90 7.78
CA PHE A 5 -31.17 35.71 6.95
C PHE A 5 -30.40 35.83 5.62
N LEU A 6 -29.34 35.02 5.44
CA LEU A 6 -28.82 34.43 4.17
C LEU A 6 -27.39 33.89 4.35
N LEU A 7 -27.19 33.14 5.43
CA LEU A 7 -26.08 32.20 5.61
C LEU A 7 -26.69 30.80 5.74
N THR A 8 -27.39 30.30 4.72
CA THR A 8 -27.85 28.89 4.66
C THR A 8 -28.21 28.49 3.22
N ILE A 9 -27.19 28.12 2.44
CA ILE A 9 -27.31 27.08 1.41
C ILE A 9 -26.31 26.02 1.90
N ALA A 10 -26.68 25.23 2.92
CA ALA A 10 -27.16 23.85 2.73
C ALA A 10 -26.26 23.10 1.72
N ILE A 11 -25.10 22.61 2.14
CA ILE A 11 -24.92 21.25 2.72
C ILE A 11 -25.77 20.23 1.93
N VAL A 12 -25.34 19.89 0.71
CA VAL A 12 -25.50 18.56 0.09
C VAL A 12 -24.41 18.44 -0.98
N LEU A 13 -23.40 17.62 -0.69
CA LEU A 13 -22.52 16.83 -1.59
C LEU A 13 -21.21 16.53 -0.85
N SER A 14 -21.32 15.85 0.28
CA SER A 14 -20.22 15.07 0.85
C SER A 14 -20.48 13.60 0.53
N LEU A 15 -20.30 13.24 -0.73
CA LEU A 15 -19.86 11.90 -1.10
C LEU A 15 -18.48 12.08 -1.74
N VAL A 16 -17.45 12.06 -0.90
CA VAL A 16 -16.19 11.51 -1.36
C VAL A 16 -16.17 10.15 -0.73
N ALA A 17 -16.56 9.15 -1.52
CA ALA A 17 -16.14 7.79 -1.23
C ALA A 17 -14.62 7.85 -1.11
N VAL A 18 -14.08 7.55 0.07
CA VAL A 18 -12.68 7.24 0.22
C VAL A 18 -12.52 5.85 -0.38
N THR A 19 -12.57 5.77 -1.71
CA THR A 19 -12.01 4.61 -2.39
C THR A 19 -10.52 4.80 -2.31
N GLY A 20 -9.83 4.02 -1.48
CA GLY A 20 -8.39 3.85 -1.52
C GLY A 20 -8.01 3.29 -2.88
N THR A 21 -7.97 4.13 -3.91
CA THR A 21 -7.35 3.77 -5.18
C THR A 21 -5.86 3.82 -4.92
N LEU A 22 -5.24 2.65 -4.75
CA LEU A 22 -3.82 2.44 -5.00
C LEU A 22 -3.57 2.72 -6.50
N ALA A 23 -3.54 4.00 -6.86
CA ALA A 23 -3.09 4.46 -8.16
C ALA A 23 -1.59 4.71 -8.01
N TYR A 24 -0.79 3.80 -8.53
CA TYR A 24 0.64 3.96 -8.62
C TYR A 24 0.96 4.76 -9.88
N PHE A 25 1.38 6.02 -9.72
CA PHE A 25 1.81 6.83 -10.86
C PHE A 25 3.28 6.52 -11.16
N THR A 26 3.53 5.84 -12.27
CA THR A 26 4.87 5.53 -12.79
C THR A 26 5.45 6.62 -13.69
N ASP A 27 4.88 7.83 -13.74
CA ASP A 27 5.40 8.88 -14.62
C ASP A 27 5.08 10.31 -14.16
N GLN A 28 5.99 11.25 -14.49
CA GLN A 28 6.14 12.68 -14.14
C GLN A 28 4.97 13.47 -13.50
N ILE A 29 4.44 13.03 -12.37
CA ILE A 29 3.43 13.77 -11.62
C ILE A 29 3.90 13.82 -10.16
N GLN A 30 3.80 15.00 -9.54
CA GLN A 30 3.91 15.16 -8.09
C GLN A 30 3.14 14.00 -7.44
N ALA A 31 3.84 13.10 -6.76
CA ALA A 31 3.19 11.92 -6.22
C ALA A 31 2.23 12.38 -5.13
N ASP A 32 0.93 12.24 -5.41
CA ASP A 32 -0.13 12.35 -4.43
C ASP A 32 0.07 11.15 -3.48
N GLY A 33 0.60 11.42 -2.28
CA GLY A 33 0.79 10.35 -1.30
C GLY A 33 -0.55 9.69 -0.97
N ILE A 34 -0.51 8.40 -0.64
CA ILE A 34 -1.72 7.67 -0.23
C ILE A 34 -2.21 8.37 1.06
N VAL A 35 -3.50 8.69 1.14
CA VAL A 35 -4.08 9.38 2.30
C VAL A 35 -5.27 8.59 2.83
N ALA A 36 -5.15 8.18 4.09
CA ALA A 36 -6.30 7.82 4.90
C ALA A 36 -7.00 9.09 5.44
N SER A 37 -8.29 9.24 5.12
CA SER A 37 -9.27 10.19 5.69
C SER A 37 -9.21 11.69 5.31
N GLY A 38 -10.40 12.29 5.21
CA GLY A 38 -10.64 13.62 4.66
C GLY A 38 -9.93 14.79 5.37
N ASN A 39 -9.30 15.65 4.56
CA ASN A 39 -8.50 16.86 4.86
C ASN A 39 -7.00 16.67 5.13
N LEU A 40 -6.51 15.43 5.10
CA LEU A 40 -5.08 15.15 4.99
C LEU A 40 -4.68 15.18 3.50
N SER A 41 -3.50 15.72 3.18
CA SER A 41 -2.96 15.77 1.82
C SER A 41 -1.46 15.99 1.94
N ILE A 42 -0.67 15.17 1.27
CA ILE A 42 0.78 15.32 1.21
C ILE A 42 1.25 15.40 -0.24
N LEU A 43 2.36 16.08 -0.46
CA LEU A 43 3.09 16.11 -1.72
C LEU A 43 4.49 15.55 -1.46
N GLN A 44 4.84 14.48 -2.16
CA GLN A 44 6.22 14.02 -2.21
C GLN A 44 6.96 14.80 -3.30
N HIS A 45 8.12 15.33 -2.94
CA HIS A 45 9.01 16.01 -3.87
C HIS A 45 10.31 15.25 -4.05
N GLU A 46 10.75 15.14 -5.29
CA GLU A 46 12.02 14.51 -5.67
C GLU A 46 12.87 15.53 -6.43
N TYR A 47 14.07 15.80 -5.94
CA TYR A 47 14.98 16.79 -6.49
C TYR A 47 16.35 16.21 -6.81
N GLU A 48 17.08 16.91 -7.69
CA GLU A 48 18.52 16.75 -7.91
C GLU A 48 19.21 18.11 -7.87
N TYR A 49 20.52 18.13 -7.64
CA TYR A 49 21.26 19.38 -7.73
C TYR A 49 21.43 19.80 -9.19
N VAL A 50 21.16 21.07 -9.48
CA VAL A 50 21.56 21.69 -10.74
C VAL A 50 23.08 21.61 -10.85
N LYS A 51 23.59 21.05 -11.94
CA LYS A 51 25.03 20.95 -12.22
C LYS A 51 25.50 22.13 -13.07
N ASP A 52 26.72 22.60 -12.81
CA ASP A 52 27.39 23.61 -13.64
C ASP A 52 27.97 22.99 -14.93
N ALA A 53 28.64 23.81 -15.74
CA ALA A 53 29.25 23.36 -17.00
C ALA A 53 30.35 22.29 -16.82
N ASN A 54 30.89 22.12 -15.60
CA ASN A 54 31.90 21.13 -15.26
C ASN A 54 31.30 19.90 -14.57
N GLY A 55 29.97 19.83 -14.40
CA GLY A 55 29.28 18.75 -13.71
C GLY A 55 29.26 18.88 -12.18
N ALA A 56 29.71 20.00 -11.61
CA ALA A 56 29.71 20.22 -10.16
C ALA A 56 28.33 20.73 -9.68
N PRO A 57 27.84 20.31 -8.49
CA PRO A 57 26.57 20.79 -7.96
C PRO A 57 26.67 22.28 -7.60
N THR A 58 25.69 23.06 -8.08
CA THR A 58 25.60 24.52 -7.83
C THR A 58 24.96 24.87 -6.49
N GLY A 59 24.41 23.88 -5.78
CA GLY A 59 23.63 24.05 -4.56
C GLY A 59 22.16 24.40 -4.80
N ALA A 60 21.76 24.78 -6.02
CA ALA A 60 20.36 24.92 -6.40
C ALA A 60 19.73 23.55 -6.68
N LEU A 61 18.46 23.39 -6.32
CA LEU A 61 17.68 22.19 -6.59
C LEU A 61 16.81 22.36 -7.84
N GLN A 62 16.64 21.28 -8.59
CA GLN A 62 15.68 21.15 -9.68
C GLN A 62 14.93 19.82 -9.54
N PRO A 63 13.73 19.67 -10.15
CA PRO A 63 13.02 18.40 -10.14
C PRO A 63 13.90 17.25 -10.64
N TYR A 64 13.82 16.10 -9.98
CA TYR A 64 14.60 14.92 -10.36
C TYR A 64 14.18 14.39 -11.72
N THR A 65 15.16 14.10 -12.58
CA THR A 65 14.92 13.49 -13.89
C THR A 65 14.79 11.97 -13.76
N GLN A 66 13.56 11.46 -13.87
CA GLN A 66 13.29 10.01 -13.91
C GLN A 66 13.90 9.38 -15.17
N GLY A 67 14.22 8.08 -15.09
CA GLY A 67 14.71 7.33 -16.25
C GLY A 67 16.11 7.69 -16.72
N GLN A 68 16.83 8.54 -15.98
CA GLN A 68 18.19 8.93 -16.35
C GLN A 68 19.11 7.70 -16.42
N VAL A 69 20.05 7.72 -17.37
CA VAL A 69 21.07 6.67 -17.46
C VAL A 69 21.94 6.74 -16.20
N ILE A 70 21.91 5.66 -15.45
CA ILE A 70 22.71 5.46 -14.25
C ILE A 70 24.04 4.85 -14.67
N TYR A 71 25.16 5.41 -14.23
CA TYR A 71 26.49 4.88 -14.56
C TYR A 71 27.05 4.02 -13.41
N PRO A 72 27.81 2.96 -13.70
CA PRO A 72 28.52 2.19 -12.66
C PRO A 72 29.45 3.07 -11.81
N GLY A 73 29.52 2.79 -10.50
CA GLY A 73 30.37 3.54 -9.57
C GLY A 73 29.97 5.01 -9.35
N SER A 74 28.81 5.43 -9.88
CA SER A 74 28.38 6.83 -9.83
C SER A 74 27.53 7.14 -8.61
N ASP A 75 27.59 8.39 -8.20
CA ASP A 75 26.71 8.97 -7.21
C ASP A 75 25.63 9.79 -7.89
N ILE A 76 24.36 9.41 -7.66
CA ILE A 76 23.20 10.09 -8.24
C ILE A 76 22.47 10.84 -7.13
N ASP A 77 22.17 12.11 -7.40
CA ASP A 77 21.37 12.95 -6.51
C ASP A 77 19.89 12.57 -6.68
N LYS A 78 19.23 12.22 -5.57
CA LYS A 78 17.78 12.00 -5.52
C LYS A 78 17.31 12.37 -4.12
N ILE A 79 16.96 13.64 -3.97
CA ILE A 79 16.64 14.28 -2.70
C ILE A 79 15.14 14.20 -2.51
N VAL A 80 14.71 13.48 -1.48
CA VAL A 80 13.28 13.19 -1.25
C VAL A 80 12.77 13.93 -0.03
N THR A 81 11.77 14.80 -0.21
CA THR A 81 11.07 15.49 0.88
C THR A 81 9.56 15.27 0.80
N VAL A 82 8.86 15.48 1.91
CA VAL A 82 7.40 15.41 1.97
C VAL A 82 6.86 16.73 2.51
N GLU A 83 5.90 17.32 1.80
CA GLU A 83 5.15 18.50 2.23
C GLU A 83 3.75 18.10 2.68
N ASN A 84 3.30 18.63 3.81
CA ASN A 84 1.89 18.54 4.20
C ASN A 84 1.09 19.64 3.51
N ASN A 85 0.50 19.32 2.35
CA ASN A 85 -0.36 20.25 1.61
C ASN A 85 -1.80 20.32 2.17
N GLY A 86 -2.14 19.48 3.16
CA GLY A 86 -3.43 19.40 3.81
C GLY A 86 -3.71 20.51 4.83
N LYS A 87 -4.75 20.29 5.64
CA LYS A 87 -5.19 21.24 6.70
C LYS A 87 -4.95 20.73 8.11
N ASN A 88 -4.66 19.45 8.26
CA ASN A 88 -4.46 18.79 9.55
C ASN A 88 -2.97 18.43 9.73
N VAL A 89 -2.56 18.32 10.99
CA VAL A 89 -1.23 17.81 11.35
C VAL A 89 -1.13 16.32 10.95
N ALA A 90 0.02 15.93 10.41
CA ALA A 90 0.24 14.61 9.85
C ALA A 90 1.48 13.93 10.45
N TYR A 91 1.44 12.60 10.53
CA TYR A 91 2.64 11.76 10.55
C TYR A 91 2.89 11.24 9.14
N VAL A 92 4.16 11.07 8.77
CA VAL A 92 4.55 10.65 7.42
C VAL A 92 5.58 9.53 7.46
N ARG A 93 5.49 8.61 6.49
CA ARG A 93 6.52 7.60 6.21
C ARG A 93 6.79 7.58 4.72
N THR A 94 8.06 7.38 4.38
CA THR A 94 8.52 7.32 3.00
C THR A 94 9.15 5.97 2.74
N PHE A 95 8.80 5.37 1.63
CA PHE A 95 9.36 4.12 1.12
C PHE A 95 10.18 4.40 -0.12
N VAL A 96 11.27 3.65 -0.28
CA VAL A 96 12.20 3.71 -1.40
C VAL A 96 12.41 2.29 -1.92
N ALA A 97 11.88 1.99 -3.10
CA ALA A 97 12.10 0.71 -3.76
C ALA A 97 13.40 0.76 -4.57
N VAL A 98 14.33 -0.12 -4.23
CA VAL A 98 15.60 -0.31 -4.90
C VAL A 98 15.56 -1.64 -5.66
N PRO A 99 15.79 -1.67 -6.99
CA PRO A 99 15.71 -2.94 -7.71
C PRO A 99 16.78 -3.90 -7.20
N ALA A 100 16.39 -5.17 -7.04
CA ALA A 100 17.19 -6.19 -6.39
C ALA A 100 17.22 -7.46 -7.23
N TYR A 101 18.38 -8.11 -7.27
CA TYR A 101 18.53 -9.44 -7.85
C TYR A 101 18.55 -10.49 -6.75
N TYR A 102 17.76 -11.56 -6.95
CA TYR A 102 17.72 -12.72 -6.08
C TYR A 102 18.13 -13.96 -6.87
N ALA A 103 19.18 -14.65 -6.41
CA ALA A 103 19.57 -15.94 -6.95
C ALA A 103 18.53 -17.02 -6.60
N ALA A 104 18.58 -18.16 -7.29
CA ALA A 104 17.64 -19.26 -7.08
C ALA A 104 17.66 -19.86 -5.67
N ASP A 105 18.76 -19.68 -4.93
CA ASP A 105 18.90 -20.09 -3.53
C ASP A 105 18.38 -19.04 -2.53
N GLY A 106 17.83 -17.93 -3.02
CA GLY A 106 17.30 -16.83 -2.21
C GLY A 106 18.34 -15.78 -1.82
N THR A 107 19.61 -15.92 -2.24
CA THR A 107 20.64 -14.91 -1.95
C THR A 107 20.35 -13.61 -2.70
N SER A 108 20.18 -12.51 -1.97
CA SER A 108 20.04 -11.18 -2.57
C SER A 108 21.40 -10.58 -2.90
N THR A 109 21.45 -9.85 -4.01
CA THR A 109 22.59 -9.00 -4.36
C THR A 109 22.08 -7.57 -4.51
N ASN A 110 22.44 -6.72 -3.55
CA ASN A 110 22.15 -5.30 -3.58
C ASN A 110 23.33 -4.55 -4.19
N TRP A 111 23.04 -3.75 -5.20
CA TRP A 111 24.01 -3.07 -6.06
C TRP A 111 23.76 -1.56 -6.14
N ILE A 112 22.83 -1.09 -5.33
CA ILE A 112 22.58 0.31 -5.04
C ILE A 112 22.66 0.48 -3.52
N THR A 113 23.39 1.50 -3.07
CA THR A 113 23.41 1.92 -1.67
C THR A 113 22.73 3.27 -1.53
N LEU A 114 21.67 3.35 -0.71
CA LEU A 114 20.97 4.61 -0.45
C LEU A 114 21.85 5.57 0.37
N LYS A 115 21.91 6.83 -0.05
CA LYS A 115 22.49 7.93 0.74
C LYS A 115 21.40 8.55 1.60
N ARG A 116 21.21 7.95 2.78
CA ARG A 116 20.29 8.43 3.81
C ARG A 116 20.76 9.78 4.35
N ASN A 117 19.83 10.63 4.77
CA ASN A 117 20.19 11.90 5.40
C ASN A 117 20.41 11.71 6.91
N ASP A 118 21.58 11.23 7.31
CA ASP A 118 21.90 10.93 8.71
C ASP A 118 21.90 12.18 9.63
N SER A 119 21.88 13.39 9.05
CA SER A 119 21.76 14.64 9.80
C SER A 119 20.31 14.99 10.17
N ALA A 120 19.31 14.36 9.53
CA ALA A 120 17.89 14.58 9.81
C ALA A 120 17.40 13.54 10.83
N SER A 121 17.62 13.83 12.10
CA SER A 121 17.31 12.92 13.22
C SER A 121 15.83 12.56 13.35
N GLU A 122 14.93 13.31 12.71
CA GLU A 122 13.50 12.99 12.70
C GLU A 122 13.15 11.73 11.89
N TRP A 123 14.03 11.33 10.95
CA TRP A 123 13.83 10.15 10.13
C TRP A 123 14.46 8.91 10.75
N VAL A 124 13.62 7.97 11.17
CA VAL A 124 14.06 6.67 11.65
C VAL A 124 13.87 5.65 10.52
N TRP A 125 14.99 5.16 9.99
CA TRP A 125 14.99 4.10 8.98
C TRP A 125 14.81 2.74 9.63
N ALA A 126 14.04 1.87 8.98
CA ALA A 126 13.98 0.47 9.36
C ALA A 126 15.35 -0.21 9.19
N ASP A 127 15.62 -1.18 10.08
CA ASP A 127 16.87 -1.93 10.07
C ASP A 127 17.02 -2.81 8.81
N GLN A 128 15.90 -3.34 8.32
CA GLN A 128 15.84 -4.22 7.15
C GLN A 128 14.82 -3.70 6.12
N PRO A 129 15.09 -3.86 4.81
CA PRO A 129 14.07 -3.61 3.79
C PRO A 129 13.00 -4.70 3.80
N ILE A 130 11.87 -4.42 3.16
CA ILE A 130 10.92 -5.45 2.71
C ILE A 130 11.55 -6.14 1.49
N PRO A 131 11.91 -7.43 1.57
CA PRO A 131 12.61 -8.10 0.48
C PRO A 131 11.66 -8.57 -0.62
N ASN A 132 12.18 -8.70 -1.84
CA ASN A 132 11.53 -9.42 -2.94
C ASN A 132 10.12 -8.91 -3.33
N VAL A 133 9.91 -7.59 -3.27
CA VAL A 133 8.66 -6.95 -3.71
C VAL A 133 8.63 -6.87 -5.23
N LYS A 134 7.58 -7.40 -5.87
CA LYS A 134 7.40 -7.29 -7.33
C LYS A 134 6.60 -6.04 -7.67
N ILE A 135 7.22 -5.14 -8.44
CA ILE A 135 6.60 -3.92 -8.95
C ILE A 135 6.73 -3.95 -10.46
N ASP A 136 5.59 -3.99 -11.16
CA ASP A 136 5.51 -4.09 -12.63
C ASP A 136 6.39 -5.20 -13.26
N GLY A 137 6.60 -6.31 -12.54
CA GLY A 137 7.39 -7.46 -12.97
C GLY A 137 8.88 -7.39 -12.64
N ILE A 138 9.36 -6.30 -12.04
CA ILE A 138 10.74 -6.16 -11.54
C ILE A 138 10.75 -6.42 -10.04
N THR A 139 11.78 -7.10 -9.55
CA THR A 139 11.98 -7.37 -8.12
C THR A 139 12.72 -6.20 -7.46
N TYR A 140 12.23 -5.79 -6.28
CA TYR A 140 12.74 -4.69 -5.47
C TYR A 140 12.95 -5.12 -4.01
N ASP A 141 13.95 -4.51 -3.37
CA ASP A 141 14.01 -4.35 -1.93
C ASP A 141 13.43 -2.98 -1.57
N VAL A 142 12.43 -2.95 -0.70
CA VAL A 142 11.74 -1.72 -0.30
C VAL A 142 12.24 -1.27 1.06
N TYR A 143 13.04 -0.21 1.08
CA TYR A 143 13.47 0.46 2.30
C TYR A 143 12.42 1.47 2.74
N TYR A 144 12.34 1.78 4.03
CA TYR A 144 11.44 2.83 4.50
C TYR A 144 11.98 3.58 5.73
N ALA A 145 11.53 4.81 5.87
CA ALA A 145 11.81 5.69 6.99
C ALA A 145 10.53 6.33 7.50
N THR A 146 10.34 6.29 8.81
CA THR A 146 9.23 6.95 9.50
C THR A 146 9.71 8.28 10.04
N ASN A 147 8.99 9.37 9.75
CA ASN A 147 9.25 10.65 10.38
C ASN A 147 8.58 10.66 11.76
N THR A 148 9.39 10.81 12.80
CA THR A 148 8.92 10.81 14.20
C THR A 148 8.26 12.11 14.61
N ASN A 149 8.51 13.20 13.90
CA ASN A 149 7.91 14.49 14.16
C ASN A 149 6.53 14.61 13.50
N GLN A 150 5.65 15.35 14.17
CA GLN A 150 4.41 15.83 13.57
C GLN A 150 4.74 16.89 12.50
N LEU A 151 4.15 16.73 11.31
CA LEU A 151 4.29 17.65 10.19
C LEU A 151 3.07 18.57 10.14
N SER A 152 3.26 19.85 10.44
CA SER A 152 2.16 20.83 10.44
C SER A 152 1.71 21.16 9.01
N PRO A 153 0.49 21.69 8.82
CA PRO A 153 0.06 22.17 7.51
C PRO A 153 1.06 23.15 6.88
N LYS A 154 1.38 22.93 5.62
CA LYS A 154 2.35 23.68 4.78
C LYS A 154 3.81 23.56 5.20
N GLU A 155 4.14 22.68 6.14
CA GLU A 155 5.53 22.35 6.43
C GLU A 155 6.05 21.29 5.46
N THR A 156 7.36 21.32 5.23
CA THR A 156 8.11 20.33 4.46
C THR A 156 9.17 19.71 5.36
N THR A 157 9.31 18.39 5.31
CA THR A 157 10.33 17.67 6.07
C THR A 157 11.75 18.04 5.63
N GLN A 158 12.76 17.80 6.46
CA GLN A 158 14.11 17.59 5.91
C GLN A 158 14.08 16.37 4.95
N PRO A 159 15.03 16.27 4.01
CA PRO A 159 15.07 15.11 3.13
C PRO A 159 15.32 13.82 3.93
N CYS A 160 14.59 12.73 3.63
CA CYS A 160 14.90 11.42 4.21
C CYS A 160 16.11 10.77 3.51
N MET A 161 16.25 11.05 2.21
CA MET A 161 17.29 10.55 1.31
C MET A 161 17.88 11.73 0.52
N LEU A 162 19.18 11.69 0.28
CA LEU A 162 19.92 12.68 -0.52
C LEU A 162 20.33 12.14 -1.90
N GLY A 163 20.31 10.83 -2.08
CA GLY A 163 20.64 10.17 -3.33
C GLY A 163 20.97 8.70 -3.13
N TYR A 164 21.73 8.15 -4.06
CA TYR A 164 22.19 6.76 -4.00
C TYR A 164 23.51 6.57 -4.75
N HIS A 165 24.25 5.55 -4.36
CA HIS A 165 25.49 5.11 -5.00
C HIS A 165 25.25 3.83 -5.77
N VAL A 166 25.82 3.74 -6.97
CA VAL A 166 25.74 2.57 -7.84
C VAL A 166 27.02 1.76 -7.69
N ASP A 167 26.91 0.47 -7.40
CA ASP A 167 28.08 -0.39 -7.22
C ASP A 167 28.97 -0.40 -8.48
N GLU A 168 30.28 -0.49 -8.29
CA GLU A 168 31.26 -0.56 -9.37
C GLU A 168 31.17 -1.87 -10.17
N GLN A 169 30.54 -2.91 -9.63
CA GLN A 169 30.33 -4.21 -10.28
C GLN A 169 29.17 -4.20 -11.29
N VAL A 170 28.40 -3.12 -11.34
CA VAL A 170 27.38 -2.91 -12.36
C VAL A 170 28.04 -2.61 -13.70
N ASP A 171 27.49 -3.10 -14.80
CA ASP A 171 27.86 -2.70 -16.15
C ASP A 171 26.64 -2.20 -16.92
N TYR A 172 26.87 -1.26 -17.85
CA TYR A 172 25.85 -0.72 -18.75
C TYR A 172 26.38 -0.71 -20.18
N ASN A 173 25.80 -1.58 -21.02
CA ASN A 173 26.24 -1.74 -22.41
C ASN A 173 25.53 -0.80 -23.40
N GLY A 174 24.79 0.20 -22.91
CA GLY A 174 23.96 1.10 -23.73
C GLY A 174 22.52 0.63 -23.92
N THR A 175 22.16 -0.56 -23.43
CA THR A 175 20.78 -1.08 -23.52
C THR A 175 20.33 -1.76 -22.23
N ASN A 176 21.18 -2.61 -21.64
CA ASN A 176 20.84 -3.36 -20.44
C ASN A 176 21.86 -3.10 -19.33
N TYR A 177 21.40 -3.22 -18.09
CA TYR A 177 22.23 -3.27 -16.90
C TYR A 177 22.53 -4.71 -16.53
N THR A 178 23.79 -5.00 -16.23
CA THR A 178 24.21 -6.28 -15.66
C THR A 178 24.99 -6.06 -14.37
N ILE A 179 25.12 -7.10 -13.57
CA ILE A 179 26.03 -7.12 -12.42
C ILE A 179 26.87 -8.39 -12.44
N LYS A 180 28.15 -8.22 -12.10
CA LYS A 180 29.05 -9.34 -11.86
C LYS A 180 28.94 -9.82 -10.42
N LEU A 181 28.54 -11.07 -10.23
CA LEU A 181 28.45 -11.72 -8.92
C LEU A 181 29.84 -12.14 -8.42
N SER A 182 29.93 -12.49 -7.13
CA SER A 182 31.18 -12.87 -6.46
C SER A 182 31.83 -14.14 -7.03
N ASP A 183 31.03 -15.03 -7.63
CA ASP A 183 31.50 -16.23 -8.34
C ASP A 183 31.99 -15.94 -9.77
N GLY A 184 31.90 -14.68 -10.20
CA GLY A 184 32.31 -14.19 -11.52
C GLY A 184 31.25 -14.33 -12.61
N SER A 185 30.07 -14.88 -12.30
CA SER A 185 28.94 -14.89 -13.21
C SER A 185 28.36 -13.49 -13.42
N GLU A 186 27.68 -13.27 -14.53
CA GLU A 186 27.05 -12.00 -14.88
C GLU A 186 25.55 -12.21 -15.04
N VAL A 187 24.77 -11.37 -14.37
CA VAL A 187 23.30 -11.46 -14.38
C VAL A 187 22.71 -10.14 -14.85
N ALA A 188 21.64 -10.22 -15.64
CA ALA A 188 20.89 -9.04 -16.06
C ALA A 188 20.09 -8.49 -14.87
N LEU A 189 20.23 -7.19 -14.62
CA LEU A 189 19.48 -6.47 -13.60
C LEU A 189 18.12 -6.00 -14.10
N THR A 190 18.03 -5.70 -15.41
CA THR A 190 16.77 -5.35 -16.06
C THR A 190 16.61 -6.11 -17.37
N SER A 191 15.37 -6.49 -17.68
CA SER A 191 14.94 -6.79 -19.03
C SER A 191 14.22 -5.55 -19.54
N ASP A 192 14.70 -4.92 -20.61
CA ASP A 192 13.99 -3.94 -21.44
C ASP A 192 13.41 -2.65 -20.80
N ARG A 193 13.65 -2.39 -19.52
CA ARG A 193 13.20 -1.17 -18.83
C ARG A 193 14.33 -0.36 -18.23
N GLU A 194 14.08 0.95 -18.15
CA GLU A 194 14.92 1.89 -17.41
C GLU A 194 14.97 1.49 -15.94
N LEU A 195 16.16 1.64 -15.36
CA LEU A 195 16.40 1.33 -13.98
C LEU A 195 15.85 2.45 -13.10
N MET A 196 14.81 2.16 -12.32
CA MET A 196 14.12 3.18 -11.52
C MET A 196 14.30 2.94 -10.02
N ILE A 197 14.74 3.97 -9.30
CA ILE A 197 14.58 4.05 -7.85
C ILE A 197 13.24 4.70 -7.57
N LEU A 198 12.30 3.90 -7.08
CA LEU A 198 10.92 4.30 -6.87
C LEU A 198 10.74 4.83 -5.46
N VAL A 199 9.89 5.85 -5.30
CA VAL A 199 9.64 6.47 -4.00
C VAL A 199 8.14 6.70 -3.84
N THR A 200 7.61 6.38 -2.68
CA THR A 200 6.24 6.71 -2.31
C THR A 200 6.17 7.11 -0.84
N SER A 201 5.26 8.02 -0.52
CA SER A 201 5.04 8.49 0.84
C SER A 201 3.58 8.29 1.24
N GLU A 202 3.41 7.94 2.51
CA GLU A 202 2.12 7.78 3.14
C GLU A 202 1.97 8.75 4.31
N ALA A 203 0.73 9.11 4.63
CA ALA A 203 0.45 9.98 5.77
C ALA A 203 -0.73 9.49 6.60
N SER A 204 -0.66 9.73 7.90
CA SER A 204 -1.75 9.53 8.86
C SER A 204 -2.05 10.81 9.64
N GLN A 205 -3.30 11.00 10.04
CA GLN A 205 -3.66 12.13 10.90
C GLN A 205 -3.10 11.92 12.31
N ALA A 206 -2.50 12.96 12.88
CA ALA A 206 -1.90 12.87 14.21
C ALA A 206 -2.90 12.97 15.38
N ILE A 207 -4.16 13.37 15.13
CA ILE A 207 -5.07 13.84 16.18
C ILE A 207 -5.47 12.77 17.21
N VAL A 208 -5.41 11.48 16.86
CA VAL A 208 -5.79 10.37 17.76
C VAL A 208 -4.61 9.50 18.18
N PHE A 209 -3.38 9.83 17.77
CA PHE A 209 -2.20 8.99 18.02
C PHE A 209 -1.09 9.77 18.72
N GLU A 210 -0.40 9.12 19.66
CA GLU A 210 0.72 9.72 20.38
C GLU A 210 2.04 9.60 19.62
N ASN A 211 2.16 8.66 18.69
CA ASN A 211 3.38 8.38 17.94
C ASN A 211 3.10 8.05 16.47
N ALA A 212 4.10 8.29 15.62
CA ALA A 212 4.00 8.15 14.17
C ALA A 212 3.80 6.68 13.73
N GLU A 213 4.50 5.76 14.36
CA GLU A 213 4.51 4.34 13.99
C GLU A 213 3.11 3.73 14.15
N GLU A 214 2.50 3.91 15.32
CA GLU A 214 1.14 3.47 15.60
C GLU A 214 0.14 4.11 14.63
N ALA A 215 0.24 5.43 14.42
CA ALA A 215 -0.65 6.15 13.51
C ALA A 215 -0.64 5.56 12.09
N LEU A 216 0.56 5.35 11.55
CA LEU A 216 0.78 4.85 10.21
C LEU A 216 0.53 3.35 10.07
N ASN A 217 0.72 2.56 11.12
CA ASN A 217 0.38 1.14 11.06
C ASN A 217 -1.14 0.96 11.12
N VAL A 218 -1.83 1.65 12.01
CA VAL A 218 -3.31 1.59 12.10
C VAL A 218 -3.96 2.12 10.82
N SER A 219 -3.50 3.25 10.29
CA SER A 219 -4.13 3.89 9.13
C SER A 219 -4.02 3.09 7.82
N TYR A 220 -3.05 2.17 7.76
CA TYR A 220 -2.76 1.38 6.55
C TYR A 220 -2.86 -0.12 6.80
N GLY A 221 -3.46 -0.53 7.93
CA GLY A 221 -3.79 -1.93 8.20
C GLY A 221 -2.57 -2.82 8.47
N GLY A 222 -1.53 -2.31 9.13
CA GLY A 222 -0.43 -3.11 9.68
C GLY A 222 0.97 -2.52 9.52
N GLU A 223 1.96 -3.24 10.06
CA GLU A 223 3.37 -2.89 10.00
C GLU A 223 3.95 -3.23 8.60
N PRO A 224 4.73 -2.33 7.97
CA PRO A 224 5.47 -2.68 6.77
C PRO A 224 6.34 -3.93 6.96
N ALA A 225 6.53 -4.71 5.90
CA ALA A 225 7.26 -5.99 5.91
C ALA A 225 6.55 -7.17 6.60
N VAL A 226 5.73 -6.91 7.62
CA VAL A 226 4.96 -7.94 8.32
C VAL A 226 3.60 -8.13 7.67
N ASP A 227 2.88 -7.01 7.47
CA ASP A 227 1.47 -7.03 7.08
C ASP A 227 1.22 -6.39 5.71
N ARG A 228 2.20 -5.65 5.16
CA ARG A 228 2.02 -4.91 3.89
C ARG A 228 3.31 -4.41 3.25
N ASN A 229 3.20 -4.00 1.99
CA ASN A 229 4.15 -3.12 1.30
C ASN A 229 3.37 -2.03 0.52
N PRO A 230 3.92 -0.83 0.31
CA PRO A 230 3.16 0.29 -0.29
C PRO A 230 2.94 0.13 -1.81
N TRP A 231 3.62 -0.83 -2.44
CA TRP A 231 3.50 -1.19 -3.85
C TRP A 231 2.76 -2.51 -4.05
N GLN A 232 1.95 -2.89 -3.06
CA GLN A 232 1.24 -4.15 -3.08
C GLN A 232 0.39 -4.22 -4.35
N THR A 233 0.79 -5.13 -5.24
CA THR A 233 0.16 -5.26 -6.54
C THR A 233 -1.22 -5.87 -6.34
N VAL A 234 -2.25 -5.08 -6.60
CA VAL A 234 -3.62 -5.58 -6.65
C VAL A 234 -3.83 -6.22 -8.01
N VAL A 235 -4.05 -7.54 -8.04
CA VAL A 235 -4.46 -8.26 -9.25
C VAL A 235 -5.90 -7.86 -9.56
N VAL A 236 -6.07 -6.96 -10.53
CA VAL A 236 -7.39 -6.49 -10.94
C VAL A 236 -8.04 -7.51 -11.86
N VAL A 237 -9.21 -8.00 -11.46
CA VAL A 237 -10.00 -8.96 -12.24
C VAL A 237 -11.36 -8.36 -12.61
N LYS A 238 -11.85 -8.71 -13.80
CA LYS A 238 -13.14 -8.23 -14.34
C LYS A 238 -14.17 -9.35 -14.59
N ASN A 239 -13.82 -10.60 -14.30
CA ASN A 239 -14.72 -11.75 -14.46
C ASN A 239 -14.24 -12.97 -13.65
N ASN A 240 -15.09 -13.99 -13.53
CA ASN A 240 -14.80 -15.23 -12.78
C ASN A 240 -13.61 -16.04 -13.32
N SER A 241 -13.34 -15.98 -14.63
CA SER A 241 -12.18 -16.71 -15.19
C SER A 241 -10.87 -16.08 -14.73
N GLU A 242 -10.81 -14.75 -14.66
CA GLU A 242 -9.64 -14.03 -14.16
C GLU A 242 -9.52 -14.15 -12.64
N LEU A 243 -10.63 -14.12 -11.89
CA LEU A 243 -10.63 -14.38 -10.46
C LEU A 243 -10.09 -15.80 -10.15
N ALA A 244 -10.56 -16.81 -10.87
CA ALA A 244 -10.06 -18.17 -10.71
C ALA A 244 -8.55 -18.26 -10.96
N LYS A 245 -8.05 -17.57 -12.00
CA LYS A 245 -6.62 -17.53 -12.30
C LYS A 245 -5.82 -16.78 -11.23
N ALA A 246 -6.33 -15.64 -10.76
CA ALA A 246 -5.70 -14.87 -9.70
C ALA A 246 -5.60 -15.65 -8.39
N LEU A 247 -6.64 -16.43 -8.05
CA LEU A 247 -6.64 -17.32 -6.88
C LEU A 247 -5.70 -18.51 -7.05
N GLU A 248 -5.60 -19.09 -8.26
CA GLU A 248 -4.64 -20.16 -8.55
C GLU A 248 -3.18 -19.70 -8.41
N ASP A 249 -2.90 -18.47 -8.84
CA ASP A 249 -1.56 -17.88 -8.82
C ASP A 249 -1.24 -17.15 -7.49
N ALA A 250 -2.21 -17.06 -6.57
CA ALA A 250 -2.07 -16.29 -5.33
C ALA A 250 -1.00 -16.90 -4.40
N SER A 251 -0.09 -16.05 -3.94
CA SER A 251 0.78 -16.32 -2.79
C SER A 251 0.16 -15.75 -1.51
N TYR A 252 0.77 -16.04 -0.36
CA TYR A 252 0.46 -15.34 0.89
C TYR A 252 0.62 -13.82 0.69
N ASP A 253 -0.30 -13.05 1.28
CA ASP A 253 -0.48 -11.58 1.15
C ASP A 253 -0.89 -11.10 -0.26
N ALA A 254 -1.53 -11.95 -1.06
CA ALA A 254 -2.04 -11.56 -2.38
C ALA A 254 -3.31 -10.69 -2.28
N HIS A 255 -3.33 -9.59 -3.02
CA HIS A 255 -4.48 -8.68 -3.12
C HIS A 255 -5.17 -8.85 -4.47
N ILE A 256 -6.48 -9.11 -4.45
CA ILE A 256 -7.29 -9.30 -5.65
C ILE A 256 -8.41 -8.25 -5.65
N GLY A 257 -8.37 -7.38 -6.65
CA GLY A 257 -9.31 -6.28 -6.82
C GLY A 257 -10.40 -6.62 -7.82
N LEU A 258 -11.65 -6.59 -7.38
CA LEU A 258 -12.82 -6.90 -8.21
C LEU A 258 -13.36 -5.61 -8.85
N LYS A 259 -13.45 -5.55 -10.18
CA LYS A 259 -14.25 -4.52 -10.86
C LYS A 259 -15.75 -4.81 -10.73
N ASP A 260 -16.60 -3.81 -10.97
CA ASP A 260 -18.07 -3.97 -10.99
C ASP A 260 -18.49 -5.25 -11.72
N GLY A 261 -19.32 -6.07 -11.06
CA GLY A 261 -19.74 -7.37 -11.57
C GLY A 261 -20.10 -8.37 -10.47
N SER A 262 -20.46 -9.58 -10.89
CA SER A 262 -20.82 -10.68 -9.99
C SER A 262 -19.77 -11.79 -10.05
N TYR A 263 -19.26 -12.18 -8.88
CA TYR A 263 -18.18 -13.14 -8.71
C TYR A 263 -18.62 -14.31 -7.84
N THR A 264 -18.03 -15.48 -8.07
CA THR A 264 -18.23 -16.66 -7.24
C THR A 264 -16.91 -17.05 -6.58
N LEU A 265 -16.85 -16.97 -5.26
CA LEU A 265 -15.70 -17.46 -4.52
C LEU A 265 -15.79 -19.00 -4.37
N PRO A 266 -14.67 -19.72 -4.53
CA PRO A 266 -14.62 -21.15 -4.27
C PRO A 266 -14.88 -21.45 -2.78
N ALA A 267 -15.11 -22.73 -2.47
CA ALA A 267 -15.34 -23.17 -1.10
C ALA A 267 -14.09 -23.04 -0.19
N GLU A 268 -12.89 -23.04 -0.79
CA GLU A 268 -11.62 -22.89 -0.10
C GLU A 268 -10.80 -21.80 -0.82
N LEU A 269 -10.24 -20.87 -0.05
CA LEU A 269 -9.33 -19.84 -0.55
C LEU A 269 -7.88 -20.13 -0.14
N PRO A 270 -6.89 -19.72 -0.95
CA PRO A 270 -5.50 -19.64 -0.52
C PRO A 270 -5.35 -18.85 0.79
N ASN A 271 -4.36 -19.20 1.60
CA ASN A 271 -4.08 -18.50 2.85
C ASN A 271 -3.51 -17.10 2.59
N GLY A 272 -3.87 -16.14 3.45
CA GLY A 272 -3.27 -14.81 3.40
C GLY A 272 -3.76 -13.95 2.25
N ILE A 273 -5.00 -14.10 1.78
CA ILE A 273 -5.48 -13.31 0.62
C ILE A 273 -6.48 -12.25 1.02
N ARG A 274 -6.44 -11.13 0.30
CA ARG A 274 -7.43 -10.04 0.40
C ARG A 274 -8.20 -9.92 -0.90
N VAL A 275 -9.52 -9.95 -0.81
CA VAL A 275 -10.43 -9.76 -1.95
C VAL A 275 -11.22 -8.49 -1.70
N MET A 276 -11.06 -7.50 -2.56
CA MET A 276 -11.59 -6.15 -2.34
C MET A 276 -12.36 -5.62 -3.55
N ALA A 277 -13.43 -4.86 -3.30
CA ALA A 277 -14.13 -4.15 -4.34
C ALA A 277 -13.32 -2.92 -4.81
N LEU A 278 -13.03 -2.84 -6.10
CA LEU A 278 -12.48 -1.63 -6.75
C LEU A 278 -13.55 -0.83 -7.50
N GLY A 279 -14.80 -1.30 -7.44
CA GLY A 279 -15.95 -0.70 -8.07
C GLY A 279 -17.11 -0.60 -7.08
N LEU A 280 -18.12 0.21 -7.41
CA LEU A 280 -19.24 0.49 -6.52
C LEU A 280 -20.29 -0.65 -6.49
N ASN A 281 -20.26 -1.56 -7.48
CA ASN A 281 -21.26 -2.61 -7.65
C ASN A 281 -20.58 -3.98 -7.80
N VAL A 282 -19.91 -4.42 -6.73
CA VAL A 282 -19.26 -5.74 -6.68
C VAL A 282 -20.10 -6.70 -5.85
N GLU A 283 -20.60 -7.75 -6.50
CA GLU A 283 -21.36 -8.80 -5.85
C GLU A 283 -20.55 -10.08 -5.76
N VAL A 284 -20.60 -10.75 -4.61
CA VAL A 284 -19.94 -12.03 -4.35
C VAL A 284 -20.98 -13.08 -3.95
N THR A 285 -20.85 -14.28 -4.50
CA THR A 285 -21.59 -15.48 -4.10
C THR A 285 -20.60 -16.53 -3.59
N LEU A 286 -20.89 -17.13 -2.44
CA LEU A 286 -20.07 -18.20 -1.87
C LEU A 286 -20.58 -19.59 -2.30
N GLN A 287 -19.68 -20.53 -2.60
CA GLN A 287 -20.07 -21.91 -2.87
C GLN A 287 -20.40 -22.68 -1.57
N ASN A 288 -21.66 -22.61 -1.12
CA ASN A 288 -22.20 -23.26 0.10
C ASN A 288 -21.60 -22.75 1.42
N SER A 289 -20.27 -22.84 1.57
CA SER A 289 -19.48 -22.35 2.69
C SER A 289 -18.10 -21.94 2.22
N LEU A 290 -17.52 -20.94 2.87
CA LEU A 290 -16.17 -20.46 2.64
C LEU A 290 -15.25 -20.90 3.79
N TYR A 291 -14.15 -21.55 3.44
CA TYR A 291 -13.03 -21.80 4.32
C TYR A 291 -11.83 -20.97 3.89
N ALA A 292 -11.26 -20.20 4.82
CA ALA A 292 -10.06 -19.40 4.55
C ALA A 292 -9.29 -19.08 5.84
N TYR A 293 -7.99 -18.81 5.72
CA TYR A 293 -7.12 -18.47 6.84
C TYR A 293 -6.31 -17.22 6.48
N ASP A 294 -6.19 -16.27 7.41
CA ASP A 294 -5.61 -14.94 7.17
C ASP A 294 -6.27 -14.24 5.97
N PHE A 295 -7.60 -14.29 5.91
CA PHE A 295 -8.40 -13.79 4.78
C PHE A 295 -9.02 -12.42 5.07
N GLU A 296 -9.10 -11.56 4.06
CA GLU A 296 -9.88 -10.31 4.12
C GLU A 296 -10.88 -10.21 2.96
N LEU A 297 -12.11 -9.84 3.28
CA LEU A 297 -13.13 -9.45 2.31
C LEU A 297 -13.52 -7.99 2.51
N ASP A 298 -13.34 -7.15 1.50
CA ASP A 298 -13.49 -5.70 1.64
C ASP A 298 -14.43 -5.08 0.58
N GLY A 299 -15.41 -4.29 1.02
CA GLY A 299 -16.25 -3.44 0.17
C GLY A 299 -17.22 -4.17 -0.77
N VAL A 300 -17.42 -5.48 -0.61
CA VAL A 300 -18.29 -6.28 -1.49
C VAL A 300 -19.71 -6.45 -0.94
N THR A 301 -20.64 -6.82 -1.83
CA THR A 301 -21.98 -7.30 -1.45
C THR A 301 -22.08 -8.82 -1.54
N VAL A 302 -22.24 -9.50 -0.42
CA VAL A 302 -22.46 -10.96 -0.37
C VAL A 302 -23.93 -11.28 -0.62
N THR A 303 -24.20 -12.05 -1.67
CA THR A 303 -25.54 -12.26 -2.24
C THR A 303 -26.32 -13.44 -1.67
N ASN A 304 -25.62 -14.42 -1.10
CA ASN A 304 -26.21 -15.61 -0.46
C ASN A 304 -25.88 -15.67 1.03
N LYS A 305 -26.54 -16.59 1.75
CA LYS A 305 -26.21 -16.84 3.16
C LYS A 305 -24.71 -17.13 3.27
N MET A 306 -24.00 -16.31 4.04
CA MET A 306 -22.59 -16.58 4.31
C MET A 306 -22.48 -17.72 5.31
N VAL A 307 -21.65 -18.72 5.00
CA VAL A 307 -21.22 -19.74 5.96
C VAL A 307 -19.71 -19.74 5.93
N PHE A 308 -19.06 -19.20 6.95
CA PHE A 308 -17.60 -19.04 7.00
C PHE A 308 -16.97 -19.91 8.08
N SER A 309 -15.80 -20.48 7.81
CA SER A 309 -14.97 -21.12 8.82
C SER A 309 -13.48 -20.80 8.64
N GLY A 310 -12.83 -20.32 9.70
CA GLY A 310 -11.40 -19.99 9.66
C GLY A 310 -11.00 -18.74 10.45
N HIS A 311 -10.00 -18.03 9.92
CA HIS A 311 -9.38 -16.81 10.48
C HIS A 311 -9.43 -15.67 9.44
N GLY A 312 -9.86 -14.46 9.81
CA GLY A 312 -9.92 -13.36 8.86
C GLY A 312 -10.77 -12.13 9.25
N SER A 313 -10.83 -11.15 8.37
CA SER A 313 -11.55 -9.89 8.51
C SER A 313 -12.61 -9.71 7.40
N PHE A 314 -13.72 -9.07 7.75
CA PHE A 314 -14.73 -8.59 6.83
C PHE A 314 -14.84 -7.08 7.04
N GLN A 315 -14.52 -6.29 6.01
CA GLN A 315 -14.51 -4.84 6.05
C GLN A 315 -15.51 -4.29 5.04
N GLU A 316 -16.38 -3.36 5.48
CA GLU A 316 -17.36 -2.70 4.60
C GLU A 316 -18.27 -3.67 3.80
N VAL A 317 -18.46 -4.90 4.29
CA VAL A 317 -19.23 -5.94 3.58
C VAL A 317 -20.72 -5.73 3.77
N THR A 318 -21.47 -5.75 2.67
CA THR A 318 -22.95 -5.78 2.70
C THR A 318 -23.47 -7.21 2.56
N PHE A 319 -24.16 -7.73 3.56
CA PHE A 319 -24.78 -9.05 3.50
C PHE A 319 -26.25 -8.94 3.10
N LYS A 320 -26.62 -9.54 1.95
CA LYS A 320 -28.02 -9.61 1.48
C LYS A 320 -28.84 -10.73 2.13
N GLN A 321 -28.18 -11.67 2.78
CA GLN A 321 -28.80 -12.78 3.52
C GLN A 321 -28.06 -12.98 4.84
N GLY A 322 -28.63 -13.78 5.75
CA GLY A 322 -28.02 -14.10 7.05
C GLY A 322 -26.62 -14.71 6.94
N TRP A 323 -25.95 -14.87 8.09
CA TRP A 323 -24.60 -15.42 8.13
C TRP A 323 -24.37 -16.35 9.33
N GLU A 324 -23.51 -17.33 9.11
CA GLU A 324 -23.01 -18.27 10.12
C GLU A 324 -21.48 -18.27 10.07
N VAL A 325 -20.85 -18.09 11.22
CA VAL A 325 -19.38 -18.09 11.34
C VAL A 325 -18.96 -19.10 12.39
N THR A 326 -18.02 -19.94 12.00
CA THR A 326 -17.29 -20.87 12.86
C THR A 326 -15.82 -20.49 12.89
N GLN A 327 -15.41 -19.72 13.90
CA GLN A 327 -14.02 -19.33 14.13
C GLN A 327 -13.15 -20.56 14.42
N LEU A 328 -12.00 -20.66 13.76
CA LEU A 328 -10.97 -21.67 14.01
C LEU A 328 -9.66 -20.94 14.29
N ASN A 329 -8.98 -21.21 15.42
CA ASN A 329 -7.65 -20.69 15.80
C ASN A 329 -7.31 -19.28 15.27
N GLY A 330 -7.41 -18.25 16.13
CA GLY A 330 -7.23 -16.84 15.75
C GLY A 330 -8.56 -16.09 15.73
N ASP A 331 -8.59 -14.79 15.40
CA ASP A 331 -9.78 -13.93 15.44
C ASP A 331 -10.57 -13.84 14.12
N VAL A 332 -11.88 -13.61 14.22
CA VAL A 332 -12.69 -13.17 13.08
C VAL A 332 -13.22 -11.77 13.35
N GLN A 333 -12.88 -10.82 12.49
CA GLN A 333 -13.21 -9.41 12.67
C GLN A 333 -14.28 -8.96 11.66
N PHE A 334 -15.19 -8.10 12.11
CA PHE A 334 -16.20 -7.44 11.29
C PHE A 334 -16.09 -5.95 11.53
N ASP A 335 -15.69 -5.19 10.51
CA ASP A 335 -15.61 -3.74 10.54
C ASP A 335 -16.57 -3.14 9.52
N SER A 336 -17.38 -2.19 9.95
CA SER A 336 -18.26 -1.38 9.09
C SER A 336 -19.17 -2.21 8.17
N CYS A 337 -19.47 -3.46 8.54
CA CYS A 337 -20.34 -4.35 7.78
C CYS A 337 -21.81 -3.98 7.96
N VAL A 338 -22.58 -4.04 6.87
CA VAL A 338 -24.01 -3.69 6.86
C VAL A 338 -24.85 -4.88 6.44
N TYR A 339 -26.05 -4.94 6.99
CA TYR A 339 -27.04 -5.93 6.64
C TYR A 339 -28.18 -5.30 5.85
N ASP A 340 -28.51 -5.86 4.69
CA ASP A 340 -29.68 -5.40 3.93
C ASP A 340 -30.96 -5.96 4.57
N THR A 341 -31.51 -5.19 5.51
CA THR A 341 -32.76 -5.49 6.22
C THR A 341 -33.99 -5.54 5.31
N ALA A 342 -33.91 -5.06 4.07
CA ALA A 342 -35.03 -5.08 3.13
C ALA A 342 -35.35 -6.48 2.56
N LEU A 343 -34.51 -7.49 2.85
CA LEU A 343 -34.58 -8.82 2.23
C LEU A 343 -34.81 -10.01 3.18
N VAL A 344 -35.09 -9.78 4.47
CA VAL A 344 -34.76 -10.80 5.49
C VAL A 344 -35.92 -11.24 6.39
N ASP A 345 -36.07 -12.57 6.46
CA ASP A 345 -36.86 -13.33 7.42
C ASP A 345 -36.12 -13.55 8.76
N ALA A 346 -36.89 -13.60 9.84
CA ALA A 346 -36.45 -13.57 11.23
C ALA A 346 -35.60 -14.79 11.68
N GLY A 347 -34.35 -14.55 12.12
CA GLY A 347 -33.63 -15.45 13.04
C GLY A 347 -32.27 -16.04 12.61
N ALA A 348 -31.57 -15.50 11.61
CA ALA A 348 -30.41 -16.16 11.00
C ALA A 348 -29.02 -15.54 11.31
N TYR A 349 -28.75 -15.22 12.59
CA TYR A 349 -27.40 -14.83 13.01
C TYR A 349 -26.94 -15.73 14.15
N THR A 350 -26.01 -16.63 13.85
CA THR A 350 -25.35 -17.42 14.89
C THR A 350 -23.85 -17.33 14.67
N VAL A 351 -23.17 -16.64 15.60
CA VAL A 351 -21.72 -16.79 15.77
C VAL A 351 -21.53 -17.98 16.70
N THR A 352 -21.02 -19.09 16.16
CA THR A 352 -20.66 -20.24 17.00
C THR A 352 -19.16 -20.14 17.29
N GLN A 353 -18.80 -19.55 18.43
CA GLN A 353 -17.40 -19.45 18.88
C GLN A 353 -16.94 -20.79 19.48
N THR A 354 -15.84 -21.32 18.96
CA THR A 354 -15.13 -22.46 19.56
C THR A 354 -13.73 -21.99 19.97
N ASN A 355 -13.62 -21.47 21.20
CA ASN A 355 -12.39 -21.11 21.96
C ASN A 355 -11.76 -19.69 21.78
N ASN A 356 -11.78 -18.95 22.92
CA ASN A 356 -10.93 -17.86 23.43
C ASN A 356 -10.72 -16.49 22.72
N THR A 357 -11.32 -15.48 23.36
CA THR A 357 -10.87 -14.09 23.70
C THR A 357 -10.97 -12.91 22.71
N LYS A 358 -11.97 -12.06 23.04
CA LYS A 358 -12.09 -10.58 22.95
C LYS A 358 -12.75 -10.00 21.68
N THR A 359 -14.08 -9.91 21.75
CA THR A 359 -14.91 -9.00 20.95
C THR A 359 -14.89 -7.59 21.53
N ASP A 360 -14.39 -6.61 20.79
CA ASP A 360 -14.78 -5.21 20.89
C ASP A 360 -15.68 -4.84 19.70
N GLY A 361 -16.87 -5.43 19.67
CA GLY A 361 -17.88 -5.05 18.70
C GLY A 361 -19.22 -5.60 19.11
N THR A 362 -20.02 -4.78 19.79
CA THR A 362 -21.46 -5.04 19.77
C THR A 362 -21.90 -4.75 18.33
N PRO A 363 -22.60 -5.67 17.63
CA PRO A 363 -23.13 -5.37 16.31
C PRO A 363 -23.98 -4.11 16.43
N VAL A 364 -23.61 -3.05 15.73
CA VAL A 364 -24.48 -1.88 15.61
C VAL A 364 -25.64 -2.33 14.73
N ILE A 365 -26.82 -2.45 15.35
CA ILE A 365 -28.10 -2.71 14.68
C ILE A 365 -28.52 -1.46 13.90
#